data_AF-A0A9E4BDN8-F1
#
_entry.id   AF-A0A9E4BDN8-F1
#
_cell.length_a   1.000
_cell.length_b   1.000
_cell.length_c   1.000
_cell.angle_alpha   90.00
_cell.angle_beta   90.00
_cell.angle_gamma   90.00
#
_symmetry.space_group_name_H-M   'P 1'
#
loop_
_entity.id
_entity.type
_entity.pdbx_description
1 polymer ?
#
loop_
_entity_poly.entity_id
_entity_poly.type
_entity_poly.pdbx_seq_one_letter_code
_entity_poly.pdbx_strand_id
1 'polypeptide(L)'
;MKALQHLHLAALLHDIGKFRQRATDRFKSHQEQSYEFVNEDFADFFSPCGDTFKNAIRHHHHSPTHLQHLIEKQVILADRLSATEREDEEREREDFVQSALVSSLSRLKCATKD
;
A
#
# COMPACT_ATOMS: atom_id res chain seq x y z
N MET A 1 3.05 -1.03 22.06
CA MET A 1 4.16 -1.66 21.29
C MET A 1 5.31 -0.66 21.09
N LYS A 2 6.51 -1.13 20.73
CA LYS A 2 7.66 -0.25 20.41
C LYS A 2 7.41 0.49 19.10
N ALA A 3 7.95 1.70 18.93
CA ALA A 3 7.78 2.52 17.72
C ALA A 3 8.15 1.78 16.42
N LEU A 4 9.19 0.94 16.45
CA LEU A 4 9.59 0.12 15.31
C LEU A 4 8.53 -0.93 14.91
N GLN A 5 7.80 -1.49 15.88
CA GLN A 5 6.73 -2.44 15.61
C GLN A 5 5.54 -1.76 14.93
N HIS A 6 5.20 -0.52 15.34
CA HIS A 6 4.18 0.28 14.64
C HIS A 6 4.57 0.57 13.20
N LEU A 7 5.85 0.92 12.97
CA LEU A 7 6.35 1.15 11.61
C LEU A 7 6.23 -0.11 10.75
N HIS A 8 6.73 -1.26 11.22
CA HIS A 8 6.65 -2.51 10.46
C HIS A 8 5.21 -2.91 10.17
N LEU A 9 4.32 -2.77 11.15
CA LEU A 9 2.92 -3.13 10.98
C LEU A 9 2.22 -2.18 9.99
N ALA A 10 2.47 -0.86 10.07
CA ALA A 10 1.94 0.11 9.12
C ALA A 10 2.45 -0.17 7.70
N ALA A 11 3.75 -0.44 7.56
CA ALA A 11 4.35 -0.78 6.27
C ALA A 11 3.78 -2.07 5.67
N LEU A 12 3.45 -3.08 6.49
CA LEU A 12 2.82 -4.31 6.00
C LEU A 12 1.37 -4.11 5.58
N LEU A 13 0.63 -3.22 6.25
CA LEU A 13 -0.82 -3.10 6.10
C LEU A 13 -1.28 -1.88 5.29
N HIS A 14 -0.38 -0.98 4.88
CA HIS A 14 -0.76 0.24 4.17
C HIS A 14 -1.65 -0.03 2.94
N ASP A 15 -1.39 -1.11 2.23
CA ASP A 15 -2.06 -1.51 1.00
C ASP A 15 -3.14 -2.60 1.15
N ILE A 16 -3.46 -3.05 2.37
CA ILE A 16 -4.40 -4.18 2.58
C ILE A 16 -5.79 -3.90 2.01
N GLY A 17 -6.20 -2.64 1.96
CA GLY A 17 -7.46 -2.20 1.37
C GLY A 17 -7.57 -2.44 -0.13
N LYS A 18 -6.47 -2.69 -0.86
CA LYS A 18 -6.52 -3.03 -2.30
C LYS A 18 -7.37 -4.27 -2.57
N PHE A 19 -7.37 -5.25 -1.67
CA PHE A 19 -8.21 -6.45 -1.79
C PHE A 19 -9.70 -6.12 -1.68
N ARG A 20 -10.06 -5.33 -0.67
CA ARG A 20 -11.44 -4.87 -0.45
C ARG A 20 -11.93 -3.98 -1.61
N GLN A 21 -11.04 -3.15 -2.16
CA GLN A 21 -11.36 -2.20 -3.23
C GLN A 21 -11.66 -2.94 -4.55
N ARG A 22 -10.93 -4.03 -4.80
CA ARG A 22 -11.19 -4.92 -5.93
C ARG A 22 -12.49 -5.70 -5.77
N ALA A 23 -12.85 -6.07 -4.54
CA ALA A 23 -13.98 -6.96 -4.28
C ALA A 23 -15.34 -6.26 -4.12
N THR A 24 -15.38 -5.03 -3.57
CA THR A 24 -16.63 -4.46 -3.05
C THR A 24 -16.93 -3.04 -3.53
N ASP A 25 -16.04 -2.08 -3.24
CA ASP A 25 -16.30 -0.66 -3.47
C ASP A 25 -15.10 0.01 -4.14
N ARG A 26 -15.33 0.48 -5.37
CA ARG A 26 -14.34 1.15 -6.23
C ARG A 26 -14.26 2.66 -5.99
N PHE A 27 -15.26 3.25 -5.34
CA PHE A 27 -15.34 4.70 -5.14
C PHE A 27 -14.52 5.16 -3.94
N LYS A 28 -14.40 4.28 -2.93
CA LYS A 28 -13.55 4.50 -1.77
C LYS A 28 -12.10 4.17 -2.09
N SER A 29 -11.17 4.99 -1.60
CA SER A 29 -9.74 4.77 -1.81
C SER A 29 -9.26 3.54 -1.02
N HIS A 30 -8.25 2.83 -1.53
CA HIS A 30 -7.70 1.68 -0.82
C HIS A 30 -7.08 2.08 0.53
N GLN A 31 -6.59 3.30 0.67
CA GLN A 31 -6.01 3.84 1.92
C GLN A 31 -7.07 3.93 3.02
N GLU A 32 -8.25 4.40 2.63
CA GLU A 32 -9.39 4.53 3.54
C GLU A 32 -9.94 3.14 3.90
N GLN A 33 -9.98 2.21 2.96
CA GLN A 33 -10.34 0.82 3.23
C GLN A 33 -9.30 0.09 4.09
N SER A 34 -8.00 0.34 3.91
CA SER A 34 -6.95 -0.16 4.79
C SER A 34 -7.13 0.38 6.21
N TYR A 35 -7.52 1.65 6.35
CA TYR A 35 -7.81 2.26 7.65
C TYR A 35 -9.04 1.63 8.31
N GLU A 36 -10.15 1.45 7.59
CA GLU A 36 -11.34 0.74 8.10
C GLU A 36 -11.01 -0.67 8.55
N PHE A 37 -10.18 -1.40 7.79
CA PHE A 37 -9.77 -2.75 8.16
C PHE A 37 -9.12 -2.80 9.56
N VAL A 38 -8.24 -1.84 9.88
CA VAL A 38 -7.56 -1.81 11.18
C VAL A 38 -8.32 -1.06 12.28
N ASN A 39 -9.26 -0.19 11.90
CA ASN A 39 -9.97 0.68 12.83
C ASN A 39 -11.38 0.18 13.17
N GLU A 40 -11.99 -0.64 12.32
CA GLU A 40 -13.35 -1.15 12.45
C GLU A 40 -13.34 -2.67 12.43
N ASP A 41 -12.96 -3.31 11.32
CA ASP A 41 -13.08 -4.77 11.12
C ASP A 41 -12.25 -5.56 12.16
N PHE A 42 -11.05 -5.05 12.48
CA PHE A 42 -10.11 -5.63 13.44
C PHE A 42 -9.76 -4.66 14.58
N ALA A 43 -10.71 -3.78 14.95
CA ALA A 43 -10.50 -2.75 15.95
C ALA A 43 -9.93 -3.28 17.27
N ASP A 44 -10.51 -4.36 17.80
CA ASP A 44 -10.10 -4.95 19.08
C ASP A 44 -8.68 -5.50 19.02
N PHE A 45 -8.33 -6.17 17.92
CA PHE A 45 -7.01 -6.75 17.70
C PHE A 45 -5.92 -5.67 17.61
N PHE A 46 -6.20 -4.56 16.92
CA PHE A 46 -5.25 -3.46 16.74
C PHE A 46 -5.37 -2.36 17.81
N SER A 47 -6.32 -2.45 18.74
CA SER A 47 -6.50 -1.48 19.83
C SER A 47 -5.21 -1.13 20.59
N PRO A 48 -4.25 -2.06 20.84
CA PRO A 48 -3.01 -1.73 21.55
C PRO A 48 -1.99 -0.92 20.72
N CYS A 49 -2.23 -0.72 19.42
CA CYS A 49 -1.30 -0.07 18.50
C CYS A 49 -1.46 1.46 18.47
N GLY A 50 -2.59 1.98 18.96
CA GLY A 50 -2.88 3.42 18.98
C GLY A 50 -2.99 4.06 17.59
N ASP A 51 -3.19 5.38 17.59
CA ASP A 51 -3.54 6.11 16.37
C ASP A 51 -2.38 6.38 15.43
N THR A 52 -1.14 6.48 15.94
CA THR A 52 0.03 6.76 15.10
C THR A 52 0.22 5.69 14.02
N PHE A 53 -0.01 4.42 14.36
CA PHE A 53 0.03 3.32 13.41
C PHE A 53 -1.10 3.44 12.37
N LYS A 54 -2.33 3.70 12.81
CA LYS A 54 -3.50 3.81 11.92
C LYS A 54 -3.39 5.01 10.97
N ASN A 55 -2.85 6.13 11.45
CA ASN A 55 -2.60 7.33 10.64
C ASN A 55 -1.54 7.08 9.56
N ALA A 56 -0.49 6.31 9.86
CA ALA A 56 0.50 5.91 8.88
C ALA A 56 -0.09 5.06 7.74
N ILE A 57 -1.10 4.23 8.04
CA ILE A 57 -1.88 3.54 7.01
C ILE A 57 -2.76 4.52 6.25
N ARG A 58 -3.48 5.42 6.93
CA ARG A 58 -4.44 6.31 6.28
C ARG A 58 -3.81 7.33 5.33
N HIS A 59 -2.61 7.81 5.65
CA HIS A 59 -2.00 8.97 4.99
C HIS A 59 -0.86 8.62 4.01
N HIS A 60 -0.64 7.34 3.68
CA HIS A 60 0.54 6.93 2.92
C HIS A 60 0.58 7.40 1.44
N HIS A 61 -0.48 8.03 0.90
CA HIS A 61 -0.42 8.75 -0.39
C HIS A 61 -0.42 10.27 -0.24
N HIS A 62 -0.51 10.80 0.98
CA HIS A 62 -0.42 12.23 1.21
C HIS A 62 0.99 12.74 0.95
N SER A 63 1.11 14.03 0.65
CA SER A 63 2.44 14.63 0.54
C SER A 63 3.16 14.61 1.90
N PRO A 64 4.40 14.07 1.98
CA PRO A 64 5.14 13.94 3.24
C PRO A 64 5.38 15.29 3.95
N THR A 65 5.30 16.40 3.21
CA THR A 65 5.49 17.77 3.72
C THR A 65 4.41 18.19 4.71
N HIS A 66 3.24 17.55 4.69
CA HIS A 66 2.12 17.90 5.56
C HIS A 66 1.99 16.99 6.78
N LEU A 67 2.91 16.04 6.96
CA LEU A 67 2.79 15.02 8.01
C LEU A 67 3.69 15.32 9.20
N GLN A 68 3.13 15.13 10.40
CA GLN A 68 3.80 15.44 11.66
C GLN A 68 4.68 14.28 12.14
N HIS A 69 4.26 13.03 11.93
CA HIS A 69 4.92 11.86 12.48
C HIS A 69 5.94 11.24 11.53
N LEU A 70 7.09 10.84 12.08
CA LEU A 70 8.18 10.20 11.33
C LEU A 70 7.74 8.89 10.66
N ILE A 71 6.90 8.09 11.35
CA ILE A 71 6.42 6.80 10.84
C ILE A 71 5.64 6.98 9.53
N GLU A 72 4.77 7.99 9.44
CA GLU A 72 3.99 8.25 8.22
C GLU A 72 4.91 8.57 7.04
N LYS A 73 5.94 9.41 7.27
CA LYS A 73 6.94 9.75 6.26
C LYS A 73 7.75 8.53 5.81
N GLN A 74 8.10 7.66 6.76
CA GLN A 74 8.85 6.43 6.47
C GLN A 74 8.03 5.45 5.63
N VAL A 75 6.73 5.27 5.94
CA VAL A 75 5.84 4.41 5.15
C VAL A 75 5.68 4.96 3.73
N ILE A 76 5.48 6.27 3.55
CA ILE A 76 5.40 6.88 2.22
C ILE A 76 6.69 6.66 1.41
N LEU A 77 7.85 6.88 2.04
CA LEU A 77 9.12 6.69 1.37
C LEU A 77 9.32 5.23 0.97
N ALA A 78 8.99 4.28 1.86
CA ALA A 78 9.11 2.85 1.59
C ALA A 78 8.19 2.39 0.45
N ASP A 79 6.94 2.85 0.43
CA ASP A 79 5.98 2.56 -0.65
C ASP A 79 6.53 3.04 -2.00
N ARG A 80 6.97 4.30 -2.08
CA ARG A 80 7.57 4.87 -3.30
C ARG A 80 8.78 4.10 -3.79
N LEU A 81 9.74 3.80 -2.89
CA LEU A 81 10.94 3.05 -3.24
C LEU A 81 10.64 1.62 -3.70
N SER A 82 9.54 1.02 -3.23
CA SER A 82 9.10 -0.29 -3.70
C SER A 82 8.46 -0.26 -5.09
N ALA A 83 7.97 0.92 -5.52
CA ALA A 83 7.33 1.11 -6.82
C ALA A 83 8.30 1.58 -7.92
N THR A 84 9.47 2.15 -7.57
CA THR A 84 10.41 2.79 -8.51
C THR A 84 11.03 1.86 -9.57
N GLU A 85 10.98 0.55 -9.37
CA GLU A 85 11.36 -0.42 -10.44
C GLU A 85 10.46 -0.35 -11.69
N ARG A 86 9.38 0.45 -11.65
CA ARG A 86 8.35 0.56 -12.69
C ARG A 86 8.32 1.91 -13.41
N GLU A 87 9.18 2.87 -13.03
CA GLU A 87 9.11 4.26 -13.54
C GLU A 87 9.61 4.43 -14.98
N ASP A 88 10.50 3.56 -15.47
CA ASP A 88 11.13 3.73 -16.79
C ASP A 88 10.29 3.21 -17.98
N GLU A 89 9.09 2.70 -17.73
CA GLU A 89 8.20 2.20 -18.79
C GLU A 89 6.94 3.07 -18.91
N GLU A 90 6.74 3.69 -20.07
CA GLU A 90 5.41 4.24 -20.42
C GLU A 90 4.41 3.09 -20.50
N ARG A 91 3.45 3.07 -19.57
CA ARG A 91 2.37 2.09 -19.54
C ARG A 91 1.03 2.80 -19.63
N GLU A 92 0.11 2.20 -20.39
CA GLU A 92 -1.29 2.56 -20.27
C GLU A 92 -1.76 2.30 -18.85
N ARG A 93 -2.61 3.20 -18.33
CA ARG A 93 -3.14 3.09 -16.99
C ARG A 93 -4.09 1.90 -16.92
N GLU A 94 -3.63 0.80 -16.35
CA GLU A 94 -4.45 -0.41 -16.18
C GLU A 94 -5.64 -0.17 -15.23
N ASP A 95 -6.80 -0.77 -15.53
CA ASP A 95 -7.90 -0.86 -14.57
C ASP A 95 -7.46 -1.81 -13.44
N PHE A 96 -7.29 -1.24 -12.24
CA PHE A 96 -6.85 -1.97 -11.05
C PHE A 96 -7.76 -3.12 -10.64
N VAL A 97 -9.01 -3.16 -11.13
CA VAL A 97 -9.96 -4.24 -10.87
C VAL A 97 -9.78 -5.40 -11.83
N GLN A 98 -9.37 -5.13 -13.06
CA GLN A 98 -9.13 -6.16 -14.08
C GLN A 98 -7.68 -6.61 -14.13
N SER A 99 -6.75 -5.85 -13.56
CA SER A 99 -5.32 -6.19 -13.58
C SER A 99 -5.00 -7.41 -12.71
N ALA A 100 -4.50 -8.44 -13.39
CA ALA A 100 -3.99 -9.65 -12.78
C ALA A 100 -2.52 -9.50 -12.40
N LEU A 101 -2.06 -10.31 -11.45
CA LEU A 101 -0.63 -10.50 -11.23
C LEU A 101 -0.04 -11.20 -12.46
N VAL A 102 0.84 -10.51 -13.17
CA VAL A 102 1.58 -11.07 -14.31
C VAL A 102 2.91 -11.65 -13.86
N SER A 103 3.34 -12.73 -14.53
CA SER A 103 4.67 -13.31 -14.30
C SER A 103 5.76 -12.28 -14.59
N SER A 104 6.77 -12.16 -13.72
CA SER A 104 7.96 -11.34 -13.99
C SER A 104 8.73 -11.79 -15.22
N LEU A 105 8.57 -13.05 -15.63
CA LEU A 105 9.19 -13.61 -16.83
C LEU A 105 8.42 -13.32 -18.12
N SER A 106 7.18 -12.84 -18.03
CA SER A 106 6.32 -12.56 -19.21
C SER A 106 6.93 -11.55 -20.18
N ARG A 107 7.93 -10.79 -19.73
CA ARG A 107 8.59 -9.70 -20.46
C ARG A 107 9.94 -10.10 -21.05
N LEU A 108 10.42 -11.31 -20.74
CA LEU A 108 11.66 -11.81 -21.31
C LEU A 108 11.38 -12.29 -22.74
N LYS A 109 12.09 -11.73 -23.71
CA LYS A 109 12.11 -12.25 -25.08
C LYS A 109 12.93 -13.54 -25.07
N CYS A 110 12.31 -14.68 -25.38
CA CYS A 110 13.08 -15.89 -25.64
C CYS A 110 13.93 -15.67 -26.90
N ALA A 111 15.24 -15.93 -26.80
CA ALA A 111 16.09 -16.00 -27.98
C ALA A 111 15.62 -17.19 -28.82
N THR A 112 15.04 -16.92 -29.99
CA THR A 112 14.83 -17.95 -31.01
C THR A 112 16.21 -18.36 -31.52
N LYS A 113 16.56 -19.64 -31.36
CA LYS A 113 17.68 -20.21 -32.12
C LYS A 113 17.19 -20.43 -33.53
N ASP A 114 17.73 -19.65 -34.47
CA ASP A 114 17.71 -19.96 -35.89
C ASP A 114 18.54 -21.23 -36.18
#